data_AF-R7ZII9-F1
#
_entry.id   AF-R7ZII9-F1
#
_cell.length_a   1.000
_cell.length_b   1.000
_cell.length_c   1.000
_cell.angle_alpha   90.00
_cell.angle_beta   90.00
_cell.angle_gamma   90.00
#
_symmetry.space_group_name_H-M   'P 1'
#
loop_
_entity.id
_entity.type
_entity.pdbx_description
1 polymer ?
#
loop_
_entity_poly.entity_id
_entity_poly.type
_entity_poly.pdbx_seq_one_letter_code
_entity_poly.pdbx_strand_id
1 'polypeptide(L)'
;MQIYKLFSKNQNLKDISKVVGGAPVIFGKSSESFGVKVDPENYREFINGISKHLKNAKIKQHIMTDFKFIELINRMETLNICVKDVNFYDAEQLQEEEIVKELKSALWKENNNGIKELIHEAVEAGMKIQSIIVFLDQGNQSQERIGIFSNGTITIENSSTLKRESLRIIDFLVKGPTAI
;
A
#
# COMPACT_ATOMS: atom_id res chain seq x y z
N MET A 1 9.29 12.95 0.78
CA MET A 1 8.57 11.67 1.00
C MET A 1 7.46 11.91 2.00
N GLN A 2 6.28 11.33 1.79
CA GLN A 2 5.15 11.38 2.71
C GLN A 2 4.81 9.96 3.17
N ILE A 3 4.49 9.78 4.46
CA ILE A 3 4.06 8.50 5.02
C ILE A 3 2.60 8.57 5.41
N TYR A 4 1.87 7.51 5.08
CA TYR A 4 0.46 7.35 5.36
C TYR A 4 0.25 6.03 6.08
N LYS A 5 -0.51 6.05 7.18
CA LYS A 5 -0.89 4.83 7.89
C LYS A 5 -2.38 4.60 7.74
N LEU A 6 -2.76 3.43 7.20
CA LEU A 6 -4.15 3.05 7.02
C LEU A 6 -4.74 2.43 8.28
N PHE A 7 -5.99 2.77 8.55
CA PHE A 7 -6.75 2.26 9.70
C PHE A 7 -8.13 1.78 9.23
N SER A 8 -8.63 0.71 9.86
CA SER A 8 -10.00 0.24 9.70
C SER A 8 -10.80 0.53 10.96
N LYS A 9 -12.02 1.03 10.78
CA LYS A 9 -12.95 1.27 11.88
C LYS A 9 -13.95 0.13 11.93
N ASN A 10 -14.36 -0.24 13.14
CA ASN A 10 -15.65 -0.93 13.30
C ASN A 10 -16.79 0.03 12.90
N GLN A 11 -17.89 -0.52 12.38
CA GLN A 11 -18.99 0.15 11.68
C GLN A 11 -19.64 1.37 12.37
N ASN A 12 -19.28 1.72 13.61
CA ASN A 12 -19.95 2.74 14.42
C ASN A 12 -19.15 4.04 14.66
N LEU A 13 -17.90 4.16 14.19
CA LEU A 13 -17.13 5.40 14.32
C LEU A 13 -17.05 6.15 12.99
N LYS A 14 -17.74 7.29 12.91
CA LYS A 14 -17.77 8.08 11.66
C LYS A 14 -16.48 8.83 11.38
N ASP A 15 -15.64 9.15 12.37
CA ASP A 15 -14.54 10.09 12.16
C ASP A 15 -13.27 9.74 12.94
N ILE A 16 -12.16 9.51 12.20
CA ILE A 16 -10.86 9.20 12.81
C ILE A 16 -10.23 10.47 13.35
N SER A 17 -10.53 11.65 12.77
CA SER A 17 -9.93 12.94 13.12
C SER A 17 -10.13 13.30 14.59
N LYS A 18 -11.28 12.91 15.16
CA LYS A 18 -11.61 13.12 16.58
C LYS A 18 -10.71 12.35 17.54
N VAL A 19 -10.12 11.25 17.09
CA VAL A 19 -9.23 10.41 17.90
C VAL A 19 -7.78 10.86 17.77
N VAL A 20 -7.39 11.33 16.59
CA VAL A 20 -5.98 11.66 16.27
C VAL A 20 -5.62 13.14 16.42
N GLY A 21 -6.57 14.01 16.74
CA GLY A 21 -6.32 15.37 17.27
C GLY A 21 -5.36 16.22 16.46
N GLY A 22 -5.79 16.74 15.30
CA GLY A 22 -5.01 17.68 14.48
C GLY A 22 -4.12 17.03 13.41
N ALA A 23 -3.97 15.71 13.40
CA ALA A 23 -3.28 15.03 12.33
C ALA A 23 -4.09 15.10 11.01
N PRO A 24 -3.46 15.41 9.86
CA PRO A 24 -4.16 15.45 8.59
C PRO A 24 -4.72 14.06 8.23
N VAL A 25 -6.03 14.00 8.03
CA VAL A 25 -6.73 12.77 7.65
C VAL A 25 -6.79 12.66 6.14
N ILE A 26 -6.54 11.46 5.63
CA ILE A 26 -6.74 11.13 4.22
C ILE A 26 -8.16 10.61 4.05
N PHE A 27 -8.82 11.13 3.03
CA PHE A 27 -10.10 10.66 2.56
C PHE A 27 -9.93 10.01 1.20
N GLY A 28 -10.49 8.81 1.03
CA GLY A 28 -10.60 8.20 -0.29
C GLY A 28 -11.61 8.94 -1.15
N LYS A 29 -11.80 8.50 -2.41
CA LYS A 29 -12.83 9.07 -3.28
C LYS A 29 -14.25 8.91 -2.73
N SER A 30 -14.48 7.94 -1.86
CA SER A 30 -15.76 7.77 -1.14
C SER A 30 -16.02 8.78 -0.03
N SER A 31 -15.10 9.72 0.22
CA SER A 31 -15.18 10.66 1.35
C SER A 31 -15.18 9.99 2.73
N GLU A 32 -14.90 8.70 2.81
CA GLU A 32 -14.64 8.00 4.05
C GLU A 32 -13.19 8.27 4.50
N SER A 33 -12.99 8.49 5.81
CA SER A 33 -11.66 8.68 6.41
C SER A 33 -10.95 7.35 6.56
N PHE A 34 -9.74 7.21 5.99
CA PHE A 34 -9.07 5.90 5.92
C PHE A 34 -7.61 5.88 6.38
N GLY A 35 -6.98 7.02 6.57
CA GLY A 35 -5.59 7.04 7.00
C GLY A 35 -5.17 8.36 7.61
N VAL A 36 -4.01 8.33 8.24
CA VAL A 36 -3.40 9.51 8.84
C VAL A 36 -2.09 9.80 8.12
N LYS A 37 -1.92 11.05 7.68
CA LYS A 37 -0.64 11.54 7.17
C LYS A 37 0.29 11.78 8.35
N VAL A 38 1.51 11.26 8.23
CA VAL A 38 2.52 11.35 9.28
C VAL A 38 3.83 11.78 8.64
N ASP A 39 4.51 12.74 9.27
CA ASP A 39 5.85 13.12 8.84
C ASP A 39 6.85 12.00 9.16
N PRO A 40 7.77 11.67 8.25
CA PRO A 40 8.70 10.54 8.43
C PRO A 40 9.47 10.60 9.75
N GLU A 41 9.95 11.79 10.13
CA GLU A 41 10.77 12.02 11.33
C GLU A 41 10.02 11.69 12.61
N ASN A 42 8.71 11.92 12.63
CA ASN A 42 7.87 11.75 13.81
C ASN A 42 7.08 10.43 13.80
N TYR A 43 7.24 9.58 12.77
CA TYR A 43 6.37 8.44 12.55
C TYR A 43 6.31 7.48 13.74
N ARG A 44 7.46 7.10 14.29
CA ARG A 44 7.52 6.14 15.40
C ARG A 44 6.88 6.70 16.67
N GLU A 45 7.21 7.93 17.02
CA GLU A 45 6.64 8.60 18.19
C GLU A 45 5.13 8.79 18.03
N PHE A 46 4.70 9.24 16.87
CA PHE A 46 3.30 9.44 16.54
C PHE A 46 2.47 8.15 16.68
N ILE A 47 2.90 7.06 16.03
CA ILE A 47 2.19 5.77 16.09
C ILE A 47 2.10 5.24 17.53
N ASN A 48 3.17 5.37 18.30
CA ASN A 48 3.19 4.95 19.70
C ASN A 48 2.24 5.82 20.56
N GLY A 49 2.24 7.14 20.34
CA GLY A 49 1.39 8.09 21.06
C GLY A 49 -0.11 7.83 20.84
N ILE A 50 -0.52 7.44 19.64
CA ILE A 50 -1.95 7.25 19.32
C ILE A 50 -2.46 5.83 19.58
N SER A 51 -1.56 4.85 19.77
CA SER A 51 -1.92 3.43 19.89
C SER A 51 -2.98 3.14 20.94
N LYS A 52 -2.85 3.74 22.14
CA LYS A 52 -3.83 3.60 23.23
C LYS A 52 -5.19 4.18 22.86
N HIS A 53 -5.22 5.35 22.22
CA HIS A 53 -6.44 6.01 21.78
C HIS A 53 -7.18 5.19 20.71
N LEU A 54 -6.43 4.67 19.73
CA LEU A 54 -6.99 3.80 18.70
C LEU A 54 -7.58 2.51 19.28
N LYS A 55 -6.87 1.87 20.23
CA LYS A 55 -7.36 0.66 20.93
C LYS A 55 -8.67 0.94 21.68
N ASN A 56 -8.74 2.04 22.43
CA ASN A 56 -9.94 2.44 23.17
C ASN A 56 -11.13 2.73 22.23
N ALA A 57 -10.84 3.35 21.08
CA ALA A 57 -11.83 3.61 20.04
C ALA A 57 -12.16 2.38 19.18
N LYS A 58 -11.60 1.20 19.45
CA LYS A 58 -11.77 -0.01 18.60
C LYS A 58 -11.42 0.25 17.13
N ILE A 59 -10.45 1.14 16.88
CA ILE A 59 -9.87 1.39 15.56
C ILE A 59 -8.67 0.45 15.42
N LYS A 60 -8.65 -0.33 14.34
CA LYS A 60 -7.58 -1.29 14.06
C LYS A 60 -6.67 -0.73 12.98
N GLN A 61 -5.39 -1.11 13.03
CA GLN A 61 -4.50 -0.88 11.90
C GLN A 61 -4.98 -1.74 10.73
N HIS A 62 -4.95 -1.16 9.54
CA HIS A 62 -5.25 -1.91 8.33
C HIS A 62 -4.07 -2.83 8.01
N ILE A 63 -4.35 -4.07 7.63
CA ILE A 63 -3.34 -5.06 7.22
C ILE A 63 -3.55 -5.34 5.72
N MET A 64 -2.48 -5.22 4.93
CA MET A 64 -2.49 -5.67 3.53
C MET A 64 -2.22 -7.18 3.53
N THR A 65 -3.16 -7.94 2.99
CA THR A 65 -3.02 -9.38 2.81
C THR A 65 -2.41 -9.67 1.44
N ASP A 66 -1.83 -10.86 1.26
CA ASP A 66 -1.31 -11.28 -0.06
C ASP A 66 -2.38 -11.20 -1.14
N PHE A 67 -3.63 -11.58 -0.82
CA PHE A 67 -4.79 -11.38 -1.70
C PHE A 67 -4.96 -9.93 -2.19
N LYS A 68 -4.74 -8.92 -1.33
CA LYS A 68 -4.88 -7.51 -1.73
C LYS A 68 -3.74 -7.06 -2.63
N PHE A 69 -2.53 -7.57 -2.39
CA PHE A 69 -1.38 -7.32 -3.26
C PHE A 69 -1.60 -7.96 -4.63
N ILE A 70 -2.02 -9.21 -4.66
CA ILE A 70 -2.40 -9.92 -5.89
C ILE A 70 -3.48 -9.15 -6.66
N GLU A 71 -4.55 -8.74 -5.99
CA GLU A 71 -5.63 -7.98 -6.64
C GLU A 71 -5.17 -6.62 -7.15
N LEU A 72 -4.24 -5.96 -6.46
CA LEU A 72 -3.61 -4.72 -6.94
C LEU A 72 -2.86 -4.96 -8.26
N ILE A 73 -2.06 -6.03 -8.32
CA ILE A 73 -1.27 -6.42 -9.48
C ILE A 73 -2.19 -6.82 -10.66
N ASN A 74 -3.25 -7.60 -10.38
CA ASN A 74 -4.24 -7.99 -11.38
C ASN A 74 -4.91 -6.77 -12.03
N ARG A 75 -5.03 -5.65 -11.31
CA ARG A 75 -5.65 -4.40 -11.78
C ARG A 75 -4.65 -3.33 -12.21
N MET A 76 -3.39 -3.69 -12.41
CA MET A 76 -2.34 -2.71 -12.67
C MET A 76 -2.63 -1.80 -13.88
N GLU A 77 -3.17 -2.35 -14.96
CA GLU A 77 -3.56 -1.60 -16.15
C GLU A 77 -4.73 -0.64 -15.88
N THR A 78 -5.76 -1.11 -15.17
CA THR A 78 -6.94 -0.29 -14.84
C THR A 78 -6.63 0.82 -13.84
N LEU A 79 -5.65 0.59 -12.97
CA LEU A 79 -5.14 1.55 -12.00
C LEU A 79 -4.01 2.42 -12.58
N ASN A 80 -3.56 2.14 -13.80
CA ASN A 80 -2.48 2.85 -14.49
C ASN A 80 -1.18 2.88 -13.64
N ILE A 81 -0.82 1.71 -13.11
CA ILE A 81 0.38 1.50 -12.31
C ILE A 81 1.32 0.51 -12.98
N CYS A 82 2.62 0.74 -12.80
CA CYS A 82 3.68 -0.19 -13.14
C CYS A 82 4.33 -0.69 -11.85
N VAL A 83 4.36 -2.02 -11.65
CA VAL A 83 5.05 -2.62 -10.52
C VAL A 83 6.56 -2.58 -10.78
N LYS A 84 7.32 -1.96 -9.89
CA LYS A 84 8.78 -1.81 -10.01
C LYS A 84 9.55 -2.73 -9.09
N ASP A 85 8.99 -3.03 -7.93
CA ASP A 85 9.64 -3.92 -6.98
C ASP A 85 8.62 -4.65 -6.10
N VAL A 86 8.98 -5.86 -5.69
CA VAL A 86 8.23 -6.70 -4.76
C VAL A 86 9.22 -7.29 -3.78
N ASN A 87 8.93 -7.13 -2.49
CA ASN A 87 9.73 -7.69 -1.40
C ASN A 87 8.89 -8.68 -0.62
N PHE A 88 9.46 -9.86 -0.38
CA PHE A 88 8.87 -10.90 0.45
C PHE A 88 9.41 -10.81 1.88
N TYR A 89 8.69 -11.39 2.83
CA TYR A 89 9.27 -11.70 4.13
C TYR A 89 10.45 -12.66 3.97
N ASP A 90 11.46 -12.51 4.83
CA ASP A 90 12.68 -13.32 4.80
C ASP A 90 13.44 -13.27 3.47
N ALA A 91 13.39 -12.11 2.78
CA ALA A 91 13.98 -11.91 1.47
C ALA A 91 15.44 -12.35 1.34
N GLU A 92 16.25 -12.24 2.40
CA GLU A 92 17.65 -12.70 2.44
C GLU A 92 17.78 -14.21 2.23
N GLN A 93 16.84 -15.00 2.75
CA GLN A 93 16.82 -16.46 2.60
C GLN A 93 16.28 -16.88 1.22
N LEU A 94 15.36 -16.09 0.67
CA LEU A 94 14.68 -16.38 -0.60
C LEU A 94 15.45 -15.89 -1.84
N GLN A 95 16.56 -15.15 -1.70
CA GLN A 95 17.28 -14.57 -2.86
C GLN A 95 17.74 -15.63 -3.86
N GLU A 96 18.03 -16.83 -3.36
CA GLU A 96 18.52 -17.92 -4.20
C GLU A 96 17.39 -18.71 -4.88
N GLU A 97 16.14 -18.53 -4.46
CA GLU A 97 14.99 -19.22 -5.06
C GLU A 97 14.77 -18.77 -6.51
N GLU A 98 14.54 -19.76 -7.36
CA GLU A 98 14.40 -19.57 -8.81
C GLU A 98 13.26 -18.60 -9.14
N ILE A 99 12.11 -18.78 -8.49
CA ILE A 99 10.94 -17.90 -8.67
C ILE A 99 11.21 -16.44 -8.31
N VAL A 100 12.03 -16.17 -7.29
CA VAL A 100 12.40 -14.81 -6.89
C VAL A 100 13.34 -14.19 -7.92
N LYS A 101 14.30 -14.96 -8.44
CA LYS A 101 15.21 -14.51 -9.50
C LYS A 101 14.45 -14.20 -10.79
N GLU A 102 13.52 -15.07 -11.17
CA GLU A 102 12.65 -14.86 -12.33
C GLU A 102 11.77 -13.64 -12.16
N LEU A 103 11.17 -13.44 -10.98
CA LEU A 103 10.35 -12.28 -10.70
C LEU A 103 11.15 -10.98 -10.82
N LYS A 104 12.37 -10.94 -10.27
CA LYS A 104 13.25 -9.76 -10.40
C LYS A 104 13.64 -9.52 -11.86
N SER A 105 13.85 -10.57 -12.65
CA SER A 105 14.08 -10.45 -14.10
C SER A 105 12.86 -9.89 -14.84
N ALA A 106 11.65 -10.38 -14.52
CA ALA A 106 10.40 -9.91 -15.11
C ALA A 106 10.12 -8.44 -14.76
N LEU A 107 10.38 -8.04 -13.51
CA LEU A 107 10.30 -6.65 -13.04
C LEU A 107 11.26 -5.74 -13.82
N TRP A 108 12.51 -6.16 -14.01
CA TRP A 108 13.50 -5.39 -14.78
C TRP A 108 13.11 -5.24 -16.26
N LYS A 109 12.52 -6.27 -16.84
CA LYS A 109 12.05 -6.27 -18.24
C LYS A 109 10.67 -5.61 -18.42
N GLU A 110 10.04 -5.17 -17.34
CA GLU A 110 8.68 -4.61 -17.33
C GLU A 110 7.64 -5.56 -17.97
N ASN A 111 7.84 -6.87 -17.83
CA ASN A 111 6.93 -7.89 -18.35
C ASN A 111 5.74 -8.08 -17.39
N ASN A 112 4.68 -7.28 -17.57
CA ASN A 112 3.50 -7.29 -16.70
C ASN A 112 2.85 -8.67 -16.53
N ASN A 113 2.76 -9.48 -17.59
CA ASN A 113 2.16 -10.81 -17.50
C ASN A 113 3.04 -11.77 -16.68
N GLY A 114 4.35 -11.76 -16.95
CA GLY A 114 5.30 -12.55 -16.15
C GLY A 114 5.32 -12.13 -14.68
N ILE A 115 5.23 -10.82 -14.40
CA ILE A 115 5.14 -10.30 -13.02
C ILE A 115 3.87 -10.84 -12.33
N LYS A 116 2.71 -10.80 -12.99
CA LYS A 116 1.45 -11.33 -12.45
C LYS A 116 1.63 -12.81 -12.11
N GLU A 117 2.00 -13.63 -13.09
CA GLU A 117 2.13 -15.09 -12.94
C GLU A 117 3.11 -15.47 -11.81
N LEU A 118 4.31 -14.91 -11.82
CA LEU A 118 5.35 -15.25 -10.83
C LEU A 118 5.00 -14.83 -9.41
N ILE A 119 4.24 -13.74 -9.23
CA ILE A 119 3.79 -13.33 -7.88
C ILE A 119 2.70 -14.27 -7.38
N HIS A 120 1.76 -14.69 -8.24
CA HIS A 120 0.76 -15.68 -7.87
C HIS A 120 1.42 -16.99 -7.45
N GLU A 121 2.34 -17.50 -8.25
CA GLU A 121 3.07 -18.75 -7.96
C GLU A 121 3.90 -18.64 -6.67
N ALA A 122 4.57 -17.50 -6.42
CA ALA A 122 5.33 -17.28 -5.19
C ALA A 122 4.43 -17.31 -3.94
N VAL A 123 3.25 -16.71 -4.03
CA VAL A 123 2.26 -16.73 -2.93
C VAL A 123 1.68 -18.13 -2.74
N GLU A 124 1.41 -18.87 -3.81
CA GLU A 124 0.96 -20.26 -3.75
C GLU A 124 2.02 -21.19 -3.12
N ALA A 125 3.31 -20.90 -3.37
CA ALA A 125 4.44 -21.56 -2.72
C ALA A 125 4.60 -21.18 -1.22
N GLY A 126 3.77 -20.27 -0.71
CA GLY A 126 3.75 -19.86 0.70
C GLY A 126 4.62 -18.63 1.02
N MET A 127 5.22 -18.00 0.01
CA MET A 127 5.94 -16.73 0.20
C MET A 127 4.96 -15.62 0.54
N LYS A 128 5.29 -14.81 1.54
CA LYS A 128 4.43 -13.70 1.98
C LYS A 128 4.98 -12.38 1.49
N ILE A 129 4.12 -11.55 0.91
CA ILE A 129 4.52 -10.24 0.39
C ILE A 129 4.66 -9.26 1.56
N GLN A 130 5.85 -8.70 1.73
CA GLN A 130 6.13 -7.65 2.70
C GLN A 130 5.79 -6.27 2.13
N SER A 131 6.16 -6.01 0.87
CA SER A 131 5.86 -4.74 0.22
C SER A 131 5.87 -4.82 -1.30
N ILE A 132 5.17 -3.87 -1.92
CA ILE A 132 5.21 -3.62 -3.36
C ILE A 132 5.49 -2.14 -3.58
N ILE A 133 6.39 -1.85 -4.52
CA ILE A 133 6.66 -0.51 -5.03
C ILE A 133 6.04 -0.40 -6.42
N VAL A 134 5.20 0.62 -6.60
CA VAL A 134 4.56 0.91 -7.89
C VAL A 134 4.82 2.34 -8.31
N PHE A 135 4.91 2.55 -9.62
CA PHE A 135 4.94 3.88 -10.23
C PHE A 135 3.60 4.16 -10.88
N LEU A 136 3.10 5.38 -10.73
CA LEU A 136 1.98 5.89 -11.51
C LEU A 136 2.49 6.34 -12.88
N ASP A 137 1.98 5.72 -13.95
CA ASP A 137 2.36 6.09 -15.31
C ASP A 137 1.57 7.35 -15.73
N GLN A 138 2.17 8.53 -15.59
CA GLN A 138 1.53 9.80 -15.97
C GLN A 138 2.08 10.39 -17.29
N GLY A 139 2.70 9.56 -18.15
CA GLY A 139 3.40 10.05 -19.34
C GLY A 139 4.64 10.89 -18.98
N ASN A 140 4.94 11.95 -19.75
CA ASN A 140 6.16 12.79 -19.63
C ASN A 140 6.31 13.62 -18.33
N GLN A 141 5.53 13.34 -17.28
CA GLN A 141 5.64 14.01 -15.97
C GLN A 141 6.37 13.12 -14.96
N SER A 142 6.88 13.72 -13.88
CA SER A 142 7.59 12.98 -12.84
C SER A 142 6.72 11.86 -12.29
N GLN A 143 7.18 10.62 -12.43
CA GLN A 143 6.48 9.43 -11.95
C GLN A 143 6.40 9.47 -10.42
N GLU A 144 5.19 9.47 -9.89
CA GLU A 144 4.96 9.30 -8.45
C GLU A 144 5.30 7.85 -8.09
N ARG A 145 6.15 7.69 -7.07
CA ARG A 145 6.50 6.37 -6.55
C ARG A 145 5.70 6.12 -5.28
N ILE A 146 4.96 5.02 -5.27
CA ILE A 146 4.12 4.60 -4.15
C ILE A 146 4.64 3.29 -3.61
N GLY A 147 5.04 3.27 -2.33
CA GLY A 147 5.36 2.04 -1.61
C GLY A 147 4.16 1.60 -0.78
N ILE A 148 3.78 0.33 -0.87
CA ILE A 148 2.64 -0.25 -0.14
C ILE A 148 3.17 -1.42 0.67
N PHE A 149 2.98 -1.37 1.99
CA PHE A 149 3.57 -2.33 2.93
C PHE A 149 2.49 -3.20 3.58
N SER A 150 2.83 -4.43 3.91
CA SER A 150 1.97 -5.46 4.54
C SER A 150 1.26 -4.95 5.81
N ASN A 151 1.92 -4.06 6.54
CA ASN A 151 1.38 -3.45 7.76
C ASN A 151 0.40 -2.29 7.50
N GLY A 152 0.01 -2.02 6.25
CA GLY A 152 -0.89 -0.92 5.88
C GLY A 152 -0.23 0.47 5.90
N THR A 153 1.10 0.54 5.93
CA THR A 153 1.83 1.77 5.65
C THR A 153 1.90 2.00 4.14
N ILE A 154 1.72 3.24 3.71
CA ILE A 154 1.91 3.68 2.33
C ILE A 154 2.91 4.84 2.33
N THR A 155 3.91 4.77 1.45
CA THR A 155 4.85 5.88 1.21
C THR A 155 4.57 6.48 -0.16
N ILE A 156 4.64 7.80 -0.29
CA ILE A 156 4.57 8.48 -1.58
C ILE A 156 5.79 9.40 -1.72
N GLU A 157 6.53 9.20 -2.79
CA GLU A 157 7.70 9.98 -3.19
C GLU A 157 7.41 10.76 -4.48
N ASN A 158 8.19 11.81 -4.73
CA ASN A 158 8.09 12.69 -5.89
C ASN A 158 6.74 13.42 -6.03
N SER A 159 6.07 13.66 -4.90
CA SER A 159 4.86 14.46 -4.84
C SER A 159 4.76 15.25 -3.55
N SER A 160 4.36 16.52 -3.69
CA SER A 160 4.08 17.40 -2.55
C SER A 160 2.64 17.21 -2.03
N THR A 161 1.73 16.72 -2.88
CA THR A 161 0.30 16.56 -2.56
C THR A 161 -0.28 15.28 -3.14
N LEU A 162 -1.25 14.69 -2.45
CA LEU A 162 -1.87 13.44 -2.89
C LEU A 162 -2.72 13.67 -4.16
N LYS A 163 -2.28 13.11 -5.29
CA LYS A 163 -3.01 13.20 -6.57
C LYS A 163 -4.24 12.28 -6.62
N ARG A 164 -5.15 12.57 -7.55
CA ARG A 164 -6.42 11.84 -7.75
C ARG A 164 -6.18 10.35 -8.02
N GLU A 165 -5.10 10.01 -8.70
CA GLU A 165 -4.70 8.66 -9.09
C GLU A 165 -4.21 7.88 -7.86
N SER A 166 -3.31 8.49 -7.07
CA SER A 166 -2.86 7.96 -5.78
C SER A 166 -4.04 7.66 -4.84
N LEU A 167 -5.06 8.53 -4.81
CA LEU A 167 -6.30 8.29 -4.06
C LEU A 167 -7.13 7.09 -4.55
N ARG A 168 -7.09 6.75 -5.85
CA ARG A 168 -7.78 5.56 -6.39
C ARG A 168 -7.16 4.28 -5.87
N ILE A 169 -5.83 4.22 -5.83
CA ILE A 169 -5.09 3.06 -5.32
C ILE A 169 -5.41 2.88 -3.83
N ILE A 170 -5.38 3.97 -3.05
CA ILE A 170 -5.70 3.92 -1.63
C ILE A 170 -7.14 3.44 -1.40
N ASP A 171 -8.13 3.99 -2.14
CA ASP A 171 -9.54 3.58 -2.02
C ASP A 171 -9.74 2.10 -2.36
N PHE A 172 -9.05 1.61 -3.41
CA PHE A 172 -9.02 0.20 -3.80
C PHE A 172 -8.43 -0.70 -2.70
N LEU A 173 -7.25 -0.38 -2.18
CA LEU A 173 -6.57 -1.17 -1.14
C LEU A 173 -7.41 -1.30 0.12
N VAL A 174 -8.18 -0.27 0.46
CA VAL A 174 -8.99 -0.24 1.67
C VAL A 174 -10.30 -1.01 1.50
N LYS A 175 -11.07 -0.72 0.44
CA LYS A 175 -12.38 -1.36 0.20
C LYS A 175 -12.30 -2.79 -0.32
N GLY A 176 -11.18 -3.14 -0.95
CA GLY A 176 -11.03 -4.39 -1.67
C GLY A 176 -11.65 -4.35 -3.08
N PRO A 177 -11.61 -5.47 -3.80
CA PRO A 177 -11.92 -5.55 -5.24
C PRO A 177 -13.39 -5.30 -5.64
N THR A 178 -14.26 -4.85 -4.74
CA THR A 178 -15.67 -4.50 -5.02
C THR A 178 -15.87 -3.09 -5.56
N ALA A 179 -14.81 -2.32 -5.82
CA ALA A 179 -14.91 -0.92 -6.24
C ALA A 179 -14.29 -0.67 -7.63
N ILE A 180 -14.93 -1.17 -8.70
CA ILE A 180 -14.99 -0.52 -10.02
C ILE A 180 -16.40 -0.68 -10.54
#